data_AF-A0A1L3SZF2-F1
#
_entry.id   AF-A0A1L3SZF2-F1
#
_cell.length_a   1.000
_cell.length_b   1.000
_cell.length_c   1.000
_cell.angle_alpha   90.00
_cell.angle_beta   90.00
_cell.angle_gamma   90.00
#
_symmetry.space_group_name_H-M   'P 1'
#
loop_
_entity.id
_entity.type
_entity.pdbx_description
1 polymer ?
#
loop_
_entity_poly.entity_id
_entity_poly.type
_entity_poly.pdbx_seq_one_letter_code
_entity_poly.pdbx_strand_id
1 'polypeptide(L)' 'MATAPLAIPVAARTCKQVSSCEEAVRLWCGGYRRADGDGDGIPCENVCRTKEEVDRIRAAIGC' A
#
# COMPACT_ATOMS: atom_id res chain seq x y z
N MET A 1 21.00 -18.88 -28.24
CA MET A 1 20.45 -19.23 -26.90
C MET A 1 19.91 -17.96 -26.29
N ALA A 2 18.62 -17.93 -25.94
CA ALA A 2 17.94 -16.74 -25.46
C ALA A 2 18.30 -16.46 -23.99
N THR A 3 18.98 -15.34 -23.75
CA THR A 3 19.20 -14.77 -22.42
C THR A 3 17.87 -14.18 -21.93
N ALA A 4 17.22 -14.85 -20.98
CA ALA A 4 16.11 -14.27 -20.25
C ALA A 4 16.64 -13.14 -19.33
N PRO A 5 16.04 -11.95 -19.31
CA PRO A 5 16.43 -10.92 -18.37
C PRO A 5 16.05 -11.40 -16.97
N LEU A 6 17.00 -11.29 -16.04
CA LEU A 6 16.75 -11.49 -14.62
C LEU A 6 15.69 -10.48 -14.17
N ALA A 7 14.45 -10.93 -14.06
CA ALA A 7 13.40 -10.16 -13.41
C ALA A 7 13.76 -10.07 -11.92
N ILE A 8 14.41 -8.98 -11.53
CA ILE A 8 14.56 -8.63 -10.12
C ILE A 8 13.14 -8.56 -9.57
N PRO A 9 12.77 -9.37 -8.56
CA PRO A 9 11.48 -9.21 -7.94
C PRO A 9 11.46 -7.80 -7.36
N VAL A 10 10.64 -6.92 -7.92
CA VAL A 10 10.33 -5.67 -7.22
C VAL A 10 9.74 -6.14 -5.90
N ALA A 11 10.48 -5.96 -4.81
CA ALA A 11 10.00 -6.37 -3.50
C ALA A 11 8.67 -5.65 -3.33
N ALA A 12 7.56 -6.40 -3.35
CA ALA A 12 6.24 -5.84 -3.18
C ALA A 12 6.31 -5.01 -1.91
N ARG A 13 6.15 -3.69 -2.01
CA ARG A 13 6.23 -2.82 -0.84
C ARG A 13 5.19 -3.35 0.16
N THR A 14 5.62 -3.58 1.39
CA THR A 14 4.75 -4.04 2.47
C THR A 14 4.51 -2.90 3.44
N CYS A 15 3.54 -3.05 4.34
CA CYS A 15 3.27 -2.07 5.39
C CYS A 15 4.51 -1.69 6.23
N LYS A 16 5.49 -2.59 6.34
CA LYS A 16 6.76 -2.33 7.05
C LYS A 16 7.74 -1.41 6.28
N GLN A 17 7.49 -1.15 5.00
CA GLN A 17 8.35 -0.36 4.11
C GLN A 17 7.76 1.02 3.76
N VAL A 18 6.56 1.31 4.27
CA VAL A 18 5.92 2.63 4.16
C VAL A 18 6.08 3.35 5.50
N SER A 19 6.38 4.65 5.44
CA SER A 19 6.64 5.45 6.64
C SER A 19 5.53 6.45 6.96
N SER A 20 4.50 6.52 6.11
CA SER A 20 3.39 7.45 6.24
C SER A 20 2.08 6.81 5.80
N CYS A 21 0.96 7.30 6.35
CA CYS A 21 -0.36 6.82 5.95
C CYS A 21 -0.62 7.07 4.45
N GLU A 22 -0.09 8.16 3.89
CA GLU A 22 -0.18 8.42 2.45
C GLU A 22 0.49 7.34 1.60
N GLU A 23 1.71 6.92 1.96
CA GLU A 23 2.37 5.81 1.26
C GLU A 23 1.62 4.49 1.42
N ALA A 24 1.03 4.24 2.59
CA ALA A 24 0.19 3.06 2.82
C ALA A 24 -1.05 3.05 1.93
N VAL A 25 -1.74 4.19 1.81
CA VAL A 25 -2.91 4.34 0.93
C VAL A 25 -2.51 4.16 -0.54
N ARG A 26 -1.42 4.78 -0.98
CA ARG A 26 -0.89 4.56 -2.35
C ARG A 26 -0.55 3.10 -2.60
N LEU A 27 0.05 2.43 -1.61
CA LEU A 27 0.38 1.01 -1.70
C LEU A 27 -0.88 0.15 -1.83
N TRP A 28 -1.89 0.43 -1.03
CA TRP A 28 -3.18 -0.24 -1.08
C TRP A 28 -3.87 -0.06 -2.43
N CYS A 29 -3.93 1.20 -2.90
CA CYS A 29 -4.48 1.55 -4.22
C CYS A 29 -3.67 0.98 -5.38
N GLY A 30 -2.37 0.72 -5.18
CA GLY A 30 -1.52 -0.01 -6.13
C GLY A 30 -1.83 -1.51 -6.23
N GLY A 31 -2.84 -2.03 -5.51
CA GLY A 31 -3.30 -3.41 -5.58
C GLY A 31 -2.78 -4.30 -4.45
N TYR A 32 -2.08 -3.74 -3.45
CA TYR A 32 -1.66 -4.50 -2.27
C TYR A 32 -2.84 -4.72 -1.32
N ARG A 33 -3.67 -5.72 -1.63
CA ARG A 33 -4.89 -6.03 -0.85
C ARG A 33 -4.62 -6.37 0.61
N ARG A 34 -3.42 -6.85 0.93
CA ARG A 34 -2.97 -7.13 2.31
C ARG A 34 -2.60 -5.88 3.11
N ALA A 35 -2.75 -4.67 2.54
CA ALA A 35 -2.63 -3.44 3.32
C ALA A 35 -3.70 -3.39 4.42
N ASP A 36 -4.93 -3.74 4.06
CA ASP A 36 -6.11 -3.85 4.93
C ASP A 36 -6.44 -5.34 5.07
N GLY A 37 -5.79 -6.00 6.03
CA GLY A 37 -5.83 -7.46 6.18
C GLY A 37 -7.07 -7.96 6.90
N ASP A 38 -7.64 -7.11 7.75
CA ASP A 38 -8.80 -7.35 8.61
C ASP A 38 -10.09 -6.72 8.04
N GLY A 39 -9.99 -5.85 7.03
CA GLY A 39 -11.11 -5.39 6.23
C GLY A 39 -11.90 -4.25 6.88
N ASP A 40 -11.31 -3.54 7.83
CA ASP A 40 -11.91 -2.38 8.50
C ASP A 40 -11.82 -1.10 7.64
N GLY A 41 -10.98 -1.16 6.60
CA GLY A 41 -10.68 -0.07 5.68
C GLY A 41 -9.56 0.85 6.14
N ILE A 42 -8.69 0.39 7.04
CA ILE A 42 -7.48 1.09 7.49
C ILE A 42 -6.24 0.32 6.99
N PRO A 43 -5.62 0.74 5.87
CA PRO A 43 -4.43 0.08 5.36
C PRO A 43 -3.22 0.38 6.25
N CYS A 44 -2.44 -0.66 6.57
CA CYS A 44 -1.16 -0.54 7.27
C CYS A 44 -1.28 0.31 8.54
N GLU A 45 -1.97 -0.24 9.54
CA GLU A 45 -2.27 0.37 10.85
C GLU A 45 -1.03 0.87 11.62
N ASN A 46 0.16 0.42 11.21
CA ASN A 46 1.42 0.94 11.73
C ASN A 46 1.66 2.42 11.38
N VAL A 47 1.03 2.93 10.32
CA VAL A 47 1.16 4.32 9.86
C VAL A 47 -0.18 5.04 9.73
N CYS A 48 -1.26 4.36 9.34
CA CYS A 48 -2.62 4.93 9.35
C CYS A 48 -3.30 4.62 10.67
N ARG A 49 -3.98 5.60 11.29
CA ARG A 49 -4.62 5.38 12.60
C ARG A 49 -6.14 5.36 12.58
N THR A 50 -6.78 6.02 11.63
CA THR A 50 -8.23 6.04 11.54
C THR A 50 -8.72 5.97 10.10
N LYS A 51 -9.95 5.50 9.93
CA LYS A 51 -10.62 5.45 8.63
C LYS A 51 -10.81 6.83 8.04
N GLU A 52 -11.10 7.86 8.85
CA GLU A 52 -11.28 9.23 8.35
C GLU A 52 -9.98 9.83 7.79
N GLU A 53 -8.82 9.44 8.34
CA GLU A 53 -7.52 9.80 7.76
C GLU A 53 -7.34 9.16 6.38
N VAL A 54 -7.61 7.86 6.30
CA VAL A 54 -7.50 7.06 5.08
C VAL A 54 -8.43 7.58 3.99
N ASP A 55 -9.70 7.81 4.30
CA ASP A 55 -10.71 8.30 3.36
C ASP A 55 -10.36 9.70 2.82
N ARG A 56 -9.83 10.58 3.68
CA ARG A 56 -9.33 11.90 3.23
C ARG A 56 -8.17 11.76 2.26
N ILE A 57 -7.22 10.88 2.55
CA ILE A 57 -6.04 10.67 1.69
C ILE A 57 -6.45 10.00 0.38
N ARG A 58 -7.35 9.03 0.42
CA ARG A 58 -7.95 8.39 -0.76
C ARG A 58 -8.64 9.42 -1.67
N ALA A 59 -9.48 10.28 -1.09
CA ALA A 59 -10.10 11.39 -1.81
C ALA A 59 -9.08 12.36 -2.41
N ALA A 60 -7.97 12.63 -1.71
CA ALA A 60 -6.90 13.50 -2.21
C ALA A 60 -6.08 12.87 -3.34
N ILE A 61 -5.85 11.55 -3.30
CA ILE A 61 -5.05 10.82 -4.31
C ILE A 61 -5.91 10.41 -5.52
N GLY A 62 -7.23 10.25 -5.34
CA GLY A 62 -8.13 9.83 -6.41
C GLY A 62 -8.16 8.31 -6.62
N CYS A 63 -8.09 7.55 -5.53
CA CYS A 63 -8.37 6.11 -5.47
C CYS A 63 -9.33 5.81 -4.31
#